data_AF-A0A7S2KDE8-F1
#
_entry.id   AF-A0A7S2KDE8-F1
#
_cell.length_a   1.000
_cell.length_b   1.000
_cell.length_c   1.000
_cell.angle_alpha   90.00
_cell.angle_beta   90.00
_cell.angle_gamma   90.00
#
_symmetry.space_group_name_H-M   'P 1'
#
loop_
_entity.id
_entity.type
_entity.pdbx_description
1 polymer ?
#
loop_
_entity_poly.entity_id
_entity_poly.type
_entity_poly.pdbx_seq_one_letter_code
_entity_poly.pdbx_strand_id
1 'polypeptide(L)'
;AMGNVARLSPEFSPEWTTYTATVDTLTFEVAAASRSSWAEPASVNGSAIVPRVFDIRAASPSFETVQVVVVSGSRSEVTTYSVQVFFPAKECAGSCGNGTCNHLQGLCECERDYFGDDCSVFCPGSPTCSDRGVCNATLKRCVCDESFDGADCSTRICPTCKNGGVCVLGTQNLTDNPKCDCPSTNYGPRCERWWCPMNCSRAGACDSSTGQCTCYDGYTGEDCSGMPETMHPLAKCVDLALVWGISGHAPGKEPRPLYDDGFDMASSVTQAWILDTLKEARRTPALRTRPEVTSWIERVSDIVEARGPSSSTGPLIGEQDVVAYFSARENRVNWYGKDVGTTGDKFTGRITYVRSRLTINVMRTWGATRMEPHFEAWRAFVESRNALAPRGAKVLMVSESWSSMAVELGVLRSTVQAFVTAVGVSWAAVVLFTGSLPLAFAAIAGTVLTIATLMFLVLSVLRWEFGAVQAMGLTTFVGLGVDYSLHLVHA
;
A
#
# COMPACT_ATOMS: atom_id res chain seq x y z
N ALA A 1 25.78 11.59 -43.01
CA ALA A 1 26.89 10.76 -43.52
C ALA A 1 27.10 11.11 -45.00
N MET A 2 27.83 12.19 -45.24
CA MET A 2 28.38 12.61 -46.53
C MET A 2 29.79 13.05 -46.16
N GLY A 3 30.81 12.28 -46.55
CA GLY A 3 32.20 12.64 -46.31
C GLY A 3 32.54 13.89 -47.11
N ASN A 4 33.19 14.87 -46.49
CA ASN A 4 33.72 16.01 -47.22
C ASN A 4 34.80 15.50 -48.18
N VAL A 5 34.52 15.56 -49.49
CA VAL A 5 35.46 15.16 -50.54
C VAL A 5 36.59 16.19 -50.60
N ALA A 6 37.83 15.74 -50.41
CA ALA A 6 39.00 16.60 -50.59
C ALA A 6 39.05 17.08 -52.05
N ARG A 7 38.88 18.39 -52.30
CA ARG A 7 38.97 18.94 -53.66
C ARG A 7 40.42 19.22 -53.99
N LEU A 8 40.91 18.60 -55.07
CA LEU A 8 42.21 18.90 -55.65
C LEU A 8 42.19 20.31 -56.26
N SER A 9 43.25 21.08 -56.02
CA SER A 9 43.44 22.40 -56.61
C SER A 9 44.88 22.52 -57.11
N PRO A 10 45.12 22.75 -58.42
CA PRO A 10 44.15 22.86 -59.51
C PRO A 10 43.42 21.53 -59.82
N GLU A 11 42.34 21.58 -60.62
CA GLU A 11 41.72 20.36 -61.16
C GLU A 11 42.75 19.57 -61.99
N PHE A 12 42.59 18.25 -62.07
CA PHE A 12 43.53 17.36 -62.77
C PHE A 12 43.90 17.87 -64.17
N SER A 13 45.19 18.10 -64.37
CA SER A 13 45.84 18.50 -65.61
C SER A 13 46.95 17.50 -65.97
N PRO A 14 47.09 17.13 -67.26
CA PRO A 14 48.16 16.24 -67.73
C PRO A 14 49.57 16.84 -67.56
N GLU A 15 49.69 18.16 -67.34
CA GLU A 15 51.00 18.81 -67.16
C GLU A 15 51.55 18.70 -65.72
N TRP A 16 50.75 18.15 -64.80
CA TRP A 16 51.07 18.11 -63.38
C TRP A 16 51.00 16.67 -62.89
N THR A 17 52.10 16.11 -62.42
CA THR A 17 52.17 14.75 -61.86
C THR A 17 52.06 14.71 -60.34
N THR A 18 52.06 15.88 -59.67
CA THR A 18 51.97 15.99 -58.21
C THR A 18 50.94 17.05 -57.81
N TYR A 19 50.07 16.70 -56.86
CA TYR A 19 49.04 17.58 -56.30
C TYR A 19 49.15 17.65 -54.78
N THR A 20 48.66 18.73 -54.20
CA THR A 20 48.50 18.87 -52.75
C THR A 20 47.04 19.14 -52.43
N ALA A 21 46.53 18.49 -51.38
CA ALA A 21 45.18 18.71 -50.86
C ALA A 21 45.23 18.87 -49.35
N THR A 22 44.48 19.83 -48.80
CA THR A 22 44.38 20.05 -47.35
C THR A 22 43.02 19.55 -46.87
N VAL A 23 43.01 18.79 -45.78
CA VAL A 23 41.78 18.23 -45.20
C VAL A 23 41.66 18.61 -43.71
N ASP A 24 40.47 19.02 -43.28
CA ASP A 24 40.20 19.49 -41.90
C ASP A 24 39.47 18.45 -41.03
N THR A 25 39.14 17.29 -41.62
CA THR A 25 38.42 16.17 -41.00
C THR A 25 39.32 14.95 -40.86
N LEU A 26 39.07 14.12 -39.83
CA LEU A 26 39.84 12.90 -39.54
C LEU A 26 39.66 11.79 -40.56
N THR A 27 38.57 11.89 -41.32
CA THR A 27 38.16 11.01 -42.41
C THR A 27 38.05 11.85 -43.68
N PHE A 28 38.64 11.37 -44.78
CA PHE A 28 38.48 11.99 -46.10
C PHE A 28 38.39 10.94 -47.19
N GLU A 29 37.78 11.31 -48.31
CA GLU A 29 37.55 10.43 -49.46
C GLU A 29 38.34 10.93 -50.66
N VAL A 30 39.10 10.04 -51.29
CA VAL A 30 39.73 10.31 -52.60
C VAL A 30 39.00 9.49 -53.65
N ALA A 31 38.39 10.18 -54.61
CA ALA A 31 37.73 9.59 -55.76
C ALA A 31 38.45 10.02 -57.04
N ALA A 32 38.70 9.06 -57.94
CA ALA A 32 39.20 9.33 -59.27
C ALA A 32 38.02 9.26 -60.25
N ALA A 33 37.55 10.41 -60.73
CA ALA A 33 36.43 10.50 -61.68
C ALA A 33 36.97 10.68 -63.11
N SER A 34 36.67 9.76 -64.02
CA SER A 34 36.94 9.96 -65.45
C SER A 34 35.85 10.85 -66.05
N ARG A 35 36.20 12.06 -66.50
CA ARG A 35 35.28 12.93 -67.28
C ARG A 35 35.50 12.81 -68.79
N SER A 36 36.43 11.98 -69.25
CA SER A 36 36.70 11.76 -70.68
C SER A 36 36.25 10.37 -71.12
N SER A 37 35.67 10.27 -72.32
CA SER A 37 35.28 9.01 -72.96
C SER A 37 36.46 8.16 -73.45
N TRP A 38 37.69 8.61 -73.22
CA TRP A 38 38.93 8.05 -73.76
C TRP A 38 39.86 7.46 -72.68
N ALA A 39 39.42 7.43 -71.41
CA ALA A 39 40.20 6.94 -70.28
C ALA A 39 39.54 5.70 -69.67
N GLU A 40 40.32 4.63 -69.46
CA GLU A 40 39.92 3.53 -68.59
C GLU A 40 39.90 3.99 -67.12
N PRO A 41 39.26 3.25 -66.21
CA PRO A 41 39.05 3.73 -64.86
C PRO A 41 40.35 3.86 -64.07
N ALA A 42 40.55 5.03 -63.47
CA ALA A 42 41.72 5.30 -62.64
C ALA A 42 41.73 4.40 -61.39
N SER A 43 42.92 3.97 -60.97
CA SER A 43 43.12 3.21 -59.73
C SER A 43 43.74 4.09 -58.65
N VAL A 44 43.33 3.90 -57.41
CA VAL A 44 43.88 4.61 -56.24
C VAL A 44 44.66 3.59 -55.40
N ASN A 45 45.97 3.80 -55.24
CA ASN A 45 46.91 2.86 -54.61
C ASN A 45 46.74 1.39 -55.09
N GLY A 46 46.50 1.20 -56.39
CA GLY A 46 46.40 -0.13 -57.02
C GLY A 46 45.03 -0.82 -56.96
N SER A 47 43.99 -0.19 -56.37
CA SER A 47 42.62 -0.72 -56.36
C SER A 47 41.73 -0.04 -57.41
N ALA A 48 40.91 -0.80 -58.15
CA ALA A 48 40.02 -0.29 -59.20
C ALA A 48 38.68 0.26 -58.63
N ILE A 49 38.34 1.50 -58.99
CA ILE A 49 37.04 2.20 -58.87
C ILE A 49 36.17 1.89 -57.63
N VAL A 50 36.62 2.32 -56.46
CA VAL A 50 35.72 2.68 -55.36
C VAL A 50 36.33 3.91 -54.69
N PRO A 51 35.55 4.95 -54.33
CA PRO A 51 36.06 6.01 -53.50
C PRO A 51 36.62 5.42 -52.21
N ARG A 52 37.90 5.69 -51.93
CA ARG A 52 38.56 5.12 -50.76
C ARG A 52 38.55 6.15 -49.64
N VAL A 53 38.02 5.75 -48.50
CA VAL A 53 38.08 6.52 -47.27
C VAL A 53 39.43 6.27 -46.61
N PHE A 54 40.11 7.36 -46.27
CA PHE A 54 41.37 7.36 -45.54
C PHE A 54 41.12 7.91 -44.13
N ASP A 55 41.71 7.24 -43.14
CA ASP A 55 41.66 7.62 -41.73
C ASP A 55 43.04 8.09 -41.28
N ILE A 56 43.12 9.32 -40.76
CA ILE A 56 44.36 9.82 -40.19
C ILE A 56 44.52 9.22 -38.79
N ARG A 57 45.55 8.37 -38.62
CA ARG A 57 45.88 7.72 -37.33
C ARG A 57 47.14 8.28 -36.67
N ALA A 58 47.78 9.29 -37.28
CA ALA A 58 49.04 9.87 -36.82
C ALA A 58 48.85 11.28 -36.24
N ALA A 59 49.78 11.71 -35.38
CA ALA A 59 49.81 13.06 -34.82
C ALA A 59 50.01 14.11 -35.93
N SER A 60 49.29 15.23 -35.86
CA SER A 60 49.51 16.36 -36.78
C SER A 60 50.73 17.22 -36.35
N PRO A 61 51.42 17.93 -37.26
CA PRO A 61 51.20 17.92 -38.71
C PRO A 61 51.72 16.60 -39.31
N SER A 62 50.93 16.01 -40.21
CA SER A 62 51.32 14.84 -40.97
C SER A 62 50.84 14.95 -42.41
N PHE A 63 51.48 14.20 -43.30
CA PHE A 63 51.06 14.09 -44.68
C PHE A 63 51.06 12.62 -45.10
N GLU A 64 50.08 12.24 -45.91
CA GLU A 64 50.01 10.92 -46.56
C GLU A 64 50.06 11.11 -48.07
N THR A 65 50.82 10.25 -48.75
CA THR A 65 50.91 10.29 -50.21
C THR A 65 49.99 9.24 -50.81
N VAL A 66 49.00 9.68 -51.58
CA VAL A 66 48.07 8.83 -52.31
C VAL A 66 48.49 8.80 -53.79
N GLN A 67 48.75 7.61 -54.32
CA GLN A 67 49.06 7.42 -55.73
C GLN A 67 47.78 7.16 -56.52
N VAL A 68 47.53 7.97 -57.55
CA VAL A 68 46.42 7.82 -58.48
C VAL A 68 46.99 7.47 -59.85
N VAL A 69 46.78 6.24 -60.31
CA VAL A 69 47.29 5.78 -61.60
C VAL A 69 46.19 5.87 -62.64
N VAL A 70 46.47 6.59 -63.73
CA VAL A 70 45.58 6.75 -64.87
C VAL A 70 46.22 6.09 -66.09
N VAL A 71 45.45 5.26 -66.77
CA VAL A 71 45.89 4.53 -67.97
C VAL A 71 45.15 5.10 -69.17
N SER A 72 45.88 5.38 -70.26
CA SER A 72 45.27 5.84 -71.51
C SER A 72 44.32 4.78 -72.09
N GLY A 73 43.25 5.17 -72.78
CA GLY A 73 42.28 4.22 -73.36
C GLY A 73 42.88 3.25 -74.38
N SER A 74 44.05 3.57 -74.96
CA SER A 74 44.83 2.69 -75.83
C SER A 74 45.77 1.73 -75.08
N ARG A 75 45.82 1.79 -73.74
CA ARG A 75 46.73 1.05 -72.84
C ARG A 75 48.22 1.23 -73.14
N SER A 76 48.56 2.26 -73.91
CA SER A 76 49.92 2.52 -74.38
C SER A 76 50.72 3.43 -73.44
N GLU A 77 50.03 4.20 -72.58
CA GLU A 77 50.67 5.13 -71.65
C GLU A 77 50.00 5.04 -70.28
N VAL A 78 50.83 5.03 -69.25
CA VAL A 78 50.43 5.03 -67.84
C VAL A 78 51.00 6.27 -67.19
N THR A 79 50.14 7.10 -66.63
CA THR A 79 50.53 8.31 -65.89
C THR A 79 50.16 8.13 -64.43
N THR A 80 51.15 8.26 -63.55
CA THR A 80 50.95 8.18 -62.10
C THR A 80 50.95 9.59 -61.52
N TYR A 81 49.87 9.95 -60.84
CA TYR A 81 49.73 11.19 -60.10
C TYR A 81 49.96 10.93 -58.60
N SER A 82 50.83 11.72 -57.98
CA SER A 82 51.06 11.70 -56.53
C SER A 82 50.27 12.82 -55.86
N VAL A 83 49.29 12.49 -55.02
CA VAL A 83 48.56 13.46 -54.20
C VAL A 83 49.13 13.44 -52.78
N GLN A 84 49.77 14.53 -52.37
CA GLN A 84 50.16 14.75 -50.99
C GLN A 84 48.97 15.36 -50.24
N VAL A 85 48.35 14.57 -49.35
CA VAL A 85 47.27 15.05 -48.50
C VAL A 85 47.88 15.56 -47.20
N PHE A 86 47.80 16.86 -46.98
CA PHE A 86 48.32 17.54 -45.80
C PHE A 86 47.22 17.71 -44.76
N PHE A 87 47.49 17.28 -43.52
CA PHE A 87 46.62 17.56 -42.38
C PHE A 87 47.25 18.64 -41.51
N PRO A 88 46.74 19.89 -41.58
CA PRO A 88 47.27 20.98 -40.79
C PRO A 88 46.97 20.74 -39.32
N ALA A 89 47.93 21.06 -38.45
CA ALA A 89 47.69 21.03 -37.02
C ALA A 89 46.62 22.06 -36.66
N LYS A 90 45.59 21.64 -35.91
CA LYS A 90 44.62 22.58 -35.36
C LYS A 90 45.25 23.29 -34.16
N GLU A 91 45.06 24.61 -34.12
CA GLU A 91 45.41 25.41 -32.95
C GLU A 91 44.32 25.25 -31.89
N CYS A 92 44.73 25.00 -30.65
CA CYS A 92 43.82 25.05 -29.51
C CYS A 92 43.43 26.51 -29.25
N ALA A 93 42.20 26.74 -28.77
CA ALA A 93 41.64 28.08 -28.54
C ALA A 93 42.41 28.93 -27.51
N GLY A 94 43.42 28.37 -26.85
CA GLY A 94 44.35 29.04 -25.94
C GLY A 94 45.55 28.17 -25.61
N SER A 95 46.38 28.60 -24.67
CA SER A 95 47.42 27.75 -24.09
C SER A 95 46.75 26.69 -23.22
N CYS A 96 46.99 25.41 -23.50
CA CYS A 96 46.43 24.28 -22.75
C CYS A 96 47.01 24.11 -21.34
N GLY A 97 47.26 25.21 -20.63
CA GLY A 97 47.69 25.26 -19.22
C GLY A 97 48.45 24.03 -18.74
N ASN A 98 47.78 23.23 -17.91
CA ASN A 98 48.22 21.93 -17.43
C ASN A 98 47.60 20.79 -18.27
N GLY A 99 48.05 20.70 -19.51
CA GLY A 99 47.52 19.77 -20.49
C GLY A 99 48.30 19.85 -21.80
N THR A 100 47.97 18.93 -22.70
CA THR A 100 48.56 18.87 -24.03
C THR A 100 47.52 19.21 -25.08
N CYS A 101 47.88 20.08 -26.03
CA CYS A 101 46.98 20.38 -27.15
C CYS A 101 46.85 19.14 -28.04
N ASN A 102 45.65 18.59 -28.13
CA ASN A 102 45.35 17.60 -29.14
C ASN A 102 45.18 18.33 -30.49
N HIS A 103 46.29 18.43 -31.23
CA HIS A 103 46.35 19.10 -32.52
C HIS A 103 45.50 18.44 -33.62
N LEU A 104 44.95 17.25 -33.36
CA LEU A 104 44.00 16.56 -34.24
C LEU A 104 42.57 17.12 -34.08
N GLN A 105 42.17 17.45 -32.85
CA GLN A 105 40.83 17.94 -32.52
C GLN A 105 40.77 19.46 -32.27
N GLY A 106 41.90 20.10 -31.95
CA GLY A 106 41.95 21.49 -31.50
C GLY A 106 41.42 21.68 -30.07
N LEU A 107 41.42 20.62 -29.26
CA LEU A 107 40.95 20.60 -27.87
C LEU A 107 42.11 20.29 -26.92
N CYS A 108 42.08 20.85 -25.72
CA CYS A 108 43.09 20.56 -24.71
C CYS A 108 42.77 19.23 -23.98
N GLU A 109 43.75 18.33 -23.93
CA GLU A 109 43.72 17.13 -23.11
C GLU A 109 44.38 17.44 -21.77
N CYS A 110 43.58 17.54 -20.72
CA CYS A 110 44.05 17.97 -19.41
C CYS A 110 44.79 16.86 -18.65
N GLU A 111 45.82 17.26 -17.90
CA GLU A 111 46.46 16.40 -16.92
C GLU A 111 45.48 16.01 -15.80
N ARG A 112 45.82 14.96 -15.04
CA ARG A 112 44.99 14.50 -13.91
C ARG A 112 44.67 15.66 -12.97
N ASP A 113 43.40 15.73 -12.54
CA ASP A 113 42.87 16.76 -11.63
C ASP A 113 42.76 18.17 -12.24
N TYR A 114 43.07 18.34 -13.54
CA TYR A 114 42.79 19.55 -14.30
C TYR A 114 41.62 19.35 -15.26
N PHE A 115 40.81 20.38 -15.46
CA PHE A 115 39.68 20.37 -16.40
C PHE A 115 39.36 21.79 -16.91
N GLY A 116 38.37 21.88 -17.80
CA GLY A 116 38.01 23.10 -18.52
C GLY A 116 38.65 23.18 -19.91
N ASP A 117 38.19 24.13 -20.73
CA ASP A 117 38.58 24.24 -22.14
C ASP A 117 40.09 24.52 -22.34
N ASP A 118 40.75 25.11 -21.35
CA ASP A 118 42.18 25.46 -21.34
C ASP A 118 42.99 24.70 -20.28
N CYS A 119 42.39 23.72 -19.59
CA CYS A 119 43.00 22.97 -18.50
C CYS A 119 43.60 23.84 -17.38
N SER A 120 43.03 25.02 -17.14
CA SER A 120 43.49 25.96 -16.10
C SER A 120 42.89 25.70 -14.72
N VAL A 121 41.77 24.94 -14.66
CA VAL A 121 41.04 24.70 -13.41
C VAL A 121 41.54 23.41 -12.77
N PHE A 122 42.15 23.54 -11.58
CA PHE A 122 42.56 22.41 -10.77
C PHE A 122 41.50 22.07 -9.71
N CYS A 123 41.11 20.80 -9.66
CA CYS A 123 40.48 20.21 -8.49
C CYS A 123 40.84 18.72 -8.36
N PRO A 124 41.17 18.26 -7.16
CA PRO A 124 41.42 16.83 -6.92
C PRO A 124 40.14 16.01 -7.16
N GLY A 125 40.21 14.93 -7.94
CA GLY A 125 39.03 14.12 -8.31
C GLY A 125 38.09 14.79 -9.32
N SER A 126 38.62 15.69 -10.15
CA SER A 126 37.86 16.50 -11.12
C SER A 126 37.00 15.70 -12.11
N PRO A 127 35.91 16.31 -12.64
CA PRO A 127 35.42 17.66 -12.32
C PRO A 127 34.48 17.71 -11.10
N THR A 128 34.13 16.55 -10.55
CA THR A 128 33.03 16.36 -9.59
C THR A 128 33.50 15.94 -8.20
N CYS A 129 34.79 16.10 -7.88
CA CYS A 129 35.36 15.69 -6.59
C CYS A 129 34.99 14.23 -6.28
N SER A 130 35.34 13.33 -7.21
CA SER A 130 34.99 11.91 -7.18
C SER A 130 33.48 11.62 -7.17
N ASP A 131 32.66 12.50 -7.77
CA ASP A 131 31.19 12.49 -7.74
C ASP A 131 30.57 12.64 -6.34
N ARG A 132 31.33 13.18 -5.38
CA ARG A 132 30.96 13.30 -3.96
C ARG A 132 31.17 14.70 -3.39
N GLY A 133 31.13 15.70 -4.25
CA GLY A 133 31.22 17.09 -3.82
C GLY A 133 31.21 18.05 -4.99
N VAL A 134 31.53 19.30 -4.68
CA VAL A 134 31.60 20.39 -5.64
C VAL A 134 32.99 21.01 -5.61
N CYS A 135 33.63 21.10 -6.77
CA CYS A 135 34.89 21.79 -6.93
C CYS A 135 34.73 23.29 -6.70
N ASN A 136 35.44 23.84 -5.72
CA ASN A 136 35.58 25.28 -5.58
C ASN A 136 36.82 25.73 -6.36
N ALA A 137 36.61 26.15 -7.61
CA ALA A 137 37.69 26.54 -8.53
C ALA A 137 38.56 27.68 -7.99
N THR A 138 37.99 28.61 -7.22
CA THR A 138 38.74 29.74 -6.62
C THR A 138 39.71 29.27 -5.53
N LEU A 139 39.26 28.34 -4.68
CA LEU A 139 40.05 27.80 -3.58
C LEU A 139 40.88 26.58 -4.00
N LYS A 140 40.73 26.11 -5.25
CA LYS A 140 41.41 24.92 -5.79
C LYS A 140 41.25 23.69 -4.90
N ARG A 141 40.06 23.52 -4.31
CA ARG A 141 39.74 22.43 -3.37
C ARG A 141 38.31 21.96 -3.53
N CYS A 142 38.07 20.71 -3.14
CA CYS A 142 36.73 20.17 -3.08
C CYS A 142 35.98 20.58 -1.82
N VAL A 143 34.68 20.85 -1.99
CA VAL A 143 33.71 20.96 -0.90
C VAL A 143 32.90 19.67 -0.94
N CYS A 144 33.16 18.79 0.03
CA CYS A 144 32.58 17.45 0.05
C CYS A 144 31.13 17.45 0.47
N ASP A 145 30.38 16.50 -0.10
CA ASP A 145 29.02 16.18 0.32
C ASP A 145 29.02 15.62 1.75
N GLU A 146 27.84 15.66 2.39
CA GLU A 146 27.67 15.13 3.74
C GLU A 146 28.10 13.65 3.79
N SER A 147 28.92 13.29 4.80
CA SER A 147 29.56 11.97 4.98
C SER A 147 30.76 11.66 4.07
N PHE A 148 31.31 12.66 3.39
CA PHE A 148 32.58 12.58 2.66
C PHE A 148 33.56 13.66 3.11
N ASP A 149 34.84 13.33 3.03
CA ASP A 149 35.97 14.15 3.44
C ASP A 149 37.22 13.75 2.63
N GLY A 150 38.35 14.36 2.94
CA GLY A 150 39.59 14.21 2.19
C GLY A 150 39.68 15.22 1.05
N ALA A 151 40.86 15.30 0.44
CA ALA A 151 41.15 16.35 -0.55
C ALA A 151 40.22 16.27 -1.78
N ASP A 152 39.88 15.06 -2.22
CA ASP A 152 39.06 14.72 -3.39
C ASP A 152 37.67 14.15 -3.04
N CYS A 153 37.26 14.25 -1.77
CA CYS A 153 36.00 13.68 -1.24
C CYS A 153 35.86 12.17 -1.37
N SER A 154 36.97 11.45 -1.56
CA SER A 154 36.97 9.98 -1.62
C SER A 154 36.90 9.31 -0.24
N THR A 155 37.23 10.04 0.83
CA THR A 155 37.27 9.48 2.19
C THR A 155 35.89 9.54 2.81
N ARG A 156 35.30 8.40 3.13
CA ARG A 156 34.03 8.36 3.85
C ARG A 156 34.22 8.67 5.33
N ILE A 157 33.37 9.56 5.83
CA ILE A 157 33.30 9.88 7.26
C ILE A 157 31.88 9.64 7.78
N CYS A 158 31.78 9.50 9.10
CA CYS A 158 30.48 9.36 9.75
C CYS A 158 29.62 10.62 9.56
N PRO A 159 28.29 10.47 9.37
CA PRO A 159 27.40 11.60 9.57
C PRO A 159 27.48 12.08 11.02
N THR A 160 27.27 13.38 11.28
CA THR A 160 27.25 13.87 12.67
C THR A 160 26.02 13.34 13.38
N CYS A 161 26.21 12.43 14.34
CA CYS A 161 25.15 11.88 15.15
C CYS A 161 24.62 12.92 16.16
N LYS A 162 23.30 12.96 16.33
CA LYS A 162 22.56 13.81 17.27
C LYS A 162 22.12 12.98 18.48
N ASN A 163 21.62 13.66 19.51
CA ASN A 163 21.00 13.05 20.69
C ASN A 163 21.84 11.93 21.34
N GLY A 164 23.17 12.08 21.35
CA GLY A 164 24.09 11.11 21.96
C GLY A 164 24.34 9.84 21.13
N GLY A 165 23.92 9.79 19.86
CA GLY A 165 24.26 8.70 18.96
C GLY A 165 25.77 8.54 18.78
N VAL A 166 26.22 7.29 18.71
CA VAL A 166 27.64 6.95 18.55
C VAL A 166 27.86 6.51 17.11
N CYS A 167 28.87 7.06 16.44
CA CYS A 167 29.19 6.54 15.12
C CYS A 167 29.81 5.16 15.23
N VAL A 168 29.26 4.22 14.48
CA VAL A 168 29.89 2.92 14.21
C VAL A 168 30.41 2.92 12.79
N LEU A 169 31.73 2.77 12.66
CA LEU A 169 32.36 2.45 11.38
C LEU A 169 31.93 1.02 11.01
N GLY A 170 31.40 0.84 9.81
CA GLY A 170 30.93 -0.46 9.34
C GLY A 170 32.01 -1.55 9.43
N THR A 171 31.61 -2.82 9.35
CA THR A 171 32.61 -3.89 9.19
C THR A 171 33.33 -3.68 7.86
N GLN A 172 34.58 -4.12 7.73
CA GLN A 172 35.51 -3.85 6.62
C GLN A 172 35.05 -4.36 5.22
N ASN A 173 33.75 -4.57 4.98
CA ASN A 173 33.15 -4.82 3.69
C ASN A 173 32.79 -3.51 2.97
N LEU A 174 33.08 -3.43 1.68
CA LEU A 174 32.81 -2.30 0.78
C LEU A 174 31.32 -1.87 0.70
N THR A 175 30.41 -2.63 1.31
CA THR A 175 28.96 -2.38 1.34
C THR A 175 28.43 -1.87 2.69
N ASP A 176 29.24 -1.88 3.75
CA ASP A 176 28.82 -1.41 5.09
C ASP A 176 29.12 0.08 5.26
N ASN A 177 28.10 0.92 5.10
CA ASN A 177 28.24 2.37 5.28
C ASN A 177 28.38 2.71 6.79
N PRO A 178 29.24 3.69 7.16
CA PRO A 178 29.25 4.25 8.50
C PRO A 178 27.85 4.76 8.87
N LYS A 179 27.37 4.40 10.06
CA LYS A 179 26.04 4.79 10.53
C LYS A 179 26.08 5.27 11.98
N CYS A 180 25.10 6.08 12.35
CA CYS A 180 24.87 6.41 13.75
C CYS A 180 24.14 5.25 14.42
N ASP A 181 24.72 4.70 15.48
CA ASP A 181 24.02 3.83 16.41
C ASP A 181 23.28 4.70 17.42
N CYS A 182 21.96 4.55 17.47
CA CYS A 182 21.10 5.44 18.22
C CYS A 182 20.75 4.88 19.60
N PRO A 183 20.67 5.73 20.64
CA PRO A 183 20.08 5.35 21.91
C PRO A 183 18.65 4.82 21.72
N SER A 184 18.16 4.02 22.66
CA SER A 184 16.83 3.40 22.60
C SER A 184 15.66 4.39 22.47
N THR A 185 15.88 5.67 22.80
CA THR A 185 14.90 6.76 22.72
C THR A 185 14.88 7.50 21.40
N ASN A 186 15.82 7.22 20.48
CA ASN A 186 15.98 7.98 19.25
C ASN A 186 16.18 7.08 18.01
N TYR A 187 15.91 7.64 16.84
CA TYR A 187 16.12 6.97 15.55
C TYR A 187 16.35 7.97 14.42
N GLY A 188 16.55 7.45 13.23
CA GLY A 188 16.87 8.22 12.02
C GLY A 188 18.35 8.09 11.67
N PRO A 189 18.74 8.51 10.45
CA PRO A 189 20.11 8.39 9.96
C PRO A 189 21.16 9.06 10.86
N ARG A 190 20.74 10.08 11.64
CA ARG A 190 21.58 10.85 12.56
C ARG A 190 21.04 10.80 14.00
N CYS A 191 20.14 9.89 14.33
CA CYS A 191 19.45 9.83 15.63
C CYS A 191 18.71 11.12 15.99
N GLU A 192 18.28 11.87 14.98
CA GLU A 192 17.66 13.18 15.11
C GLU A 192 16.18 13.13 15.48
N ARG A 193 15.55 11.95 15.38
CA ARG A 193 14.13 11.72 15.70
C ARG A 193 13.99 11.02 17.04
N TRP A 194 12.89 11.27 17.73
CA TRP A 194 12.55 10.68 19.02
C TRP A 194 11.48 9.60 18.86
N TRP A 195 11.67 8.48 19.56
CA TRP A 195 10.60 7.50 19.73
C TRP A 195 9.58 8.02 20.73
N CYS A 196 8.30 7.94 20.38
CA CYS A 196 7.24 8.20 21.35
C CYS A 196 6.98 6.97 22.23
N PRO A 197 6.67 7.17 23.52
CA PRO A 197 6.41 6.09 24.46
C PRO A 197 5.27 5.21 23.94
N MET A 198 5.53 3.89 23.85
CA MET A 198 4.60 2.89 23.30
C MET A 198 3.94 3.27 21.96
N ASN A 199 4.59 4.13 21.15
CA ASN A 199 4.03 4.71 19.94
C ASN A 199 2.64 5.38 20.19
N CYS A 200 2.56 6.13 21.29
CA CYS A 200 1.34 6.78 21.79
C CYS A 200 0.16 5.82 21.93
N SER A 201 0.42 4.54 22.21
CA SER A 201 -0.57 3.45 22.27
C SER A 201 -1.50 3.38 21.04
N ARG A 202 -1.06 3.97 19.90
CA ARG A 202 -1.88 4.22 18.70
C ARG A 202 -3.14 5.06 18.96
N ALA A 203 -3.17 5.77 20.07
CA ALA A 203 -4.28 6.59 20.56
C ALA A 203 -3.88 8.08 20.70
N GLY A 204 -2.80 8.48 20.06
CA GLY A 204 -2.38 9.86 19.94
C GLY A 204 -1.47 10.08 18.73
N ALA A 205 -1.23 11.35 18.42
CA ALA A 205 -0.24 11.77 17.44
C ALA A 205 1.14 11.88 18.11
N CYS A 206 2.14 11.25 17.51
CA CYS A 206 3.53 11.30 17.96
C CYS A 206 4.26 12.49 17.32
N ASP A 207 4.79 13.39 18.13
CA ASP A 207 5.76 14.39 17.67
C ASP A 207 7.17 13.79 17.67
N SER A 208 7.63 13.38 16.49
CA SER A 208 8.96 12.78 16.30
C SER A 208 10.14 13.72 16.59
N SER A 209 9.91 15.02 16.83
CA SER A 209 10.96 15.98 17.18
C SER A 209 11.18 16.11 18.70
N THR A 210 10.15 15.80 19.51
CA THR A 210 10.18 15.91 20.97
C THR A 210 9.96 14.58 21.68
N GLY A 211 9.41 13.57 21.00
CA GLY A 211 9.03 12.28 21.58
C GLY A 211 7.73 12.32 22.38
N GLN A 212 6.98 13.42 22.34
CA GLN A 212 5.74 13.59 23.08
C GLN A 212 4.50 13.14 22.29
N CYS A 213 3.53 12.60 23.02
CA CYS A 213 2.25 12.18 22.49
C CYS A 213 1.18 13.24 22.72
N THR A 214 0.46 13.62 21.66
CA THR A 214 -0.78 14.37 21.76
C THR A 214 -1.95 13.39 21.64
N CYS A 215 -2.61 13.10 22.77
CA CYS A 215 -3.67 12.10 22.80
C CYS A 215 -4.91 12.55 22.04
N TYR A 216 -5.56 11.60 21.37
CA TYR A 216 -6.88 11.82 20.78
C TYR A 216 -7.94 11.95 21.88
N ASP A 217 -9.08 12.54 21.54
CA ASP A 217 -10.17 12.76 22.50
C ASP A 217 -10.56 11.48 23.24
N GLY A 218 -10.60 11.56 24.58
CA GLY A 218 -10.91 10.43 25.45
C GLY A 218 -9.71 9.55 25.82
N TYR A 219 -8.49 9.89 25.41
CA TYR A 219 -7.25 9.23 25.85
C TYR A 219 -6.39 10.19 26.67
N THR A 220 -5.73 9.66 27.68
CA THR A 220 -4.91 10.40 28.65
C THR A 220 -3.63 9.63 29.00
N GLY A 221 -2.69 10.28 29.68
CA GLY A 221 -1.39 9.71 30.02
C GLY A 221 -0.30 9.99 28.97
N GLU A 222 0.97 9.81 29.36
CA GLU A 222 2.12 10.16 28.52
C GLU A 222 2.21 9.35 27.21
N ASP A 223 1.67 8.13 27.22
CA ASP A 223 1.60 7.23 26.08
C ASP A 223 0.17 7.05 25.55
N CYS A 224 -0.78 7.87 26.00
CA CYS A 224 -2.20 7.80 25.64
C CYS A 224 -2.88 6.44 25.93
N SER A 225 -2.38 5.66 26.88
CA SER A 225 -3.00 4.39 27.29
C SER A 225 -4.18 4.55 28.26
N GLY A 226 -4.32 5.72 28.89
CA GLY A 226 -5.38 6.01 29.86
C GLY A 226 -6.73 6.26 29.20
N MET A 227 -7.66 5.31 29.28
CA MET A 227 -9.07 5.48 28.89
C MET A 227 -9.93 5.90 30.10
N PRO A 228 -11.05 6.63 29.91
CA PRO A 228 -12.08 6.77 30.93
C PRO A 228 -12.72 5.41 31.25
N GLU A 229 -13.16 5.21 32.50
CA GLU A 229 -13.69 3.94 33.08
C GLU A 229 -14.84 3.23 32.31
N THR A 230 -15.32 3.78 31.19
CA THR A 230 -16.52 3.32 30.46
C THR A 230 -16.23 2.54 29.17
N MET A 231 -14.97 2.40 28.73
CA MET A 231 -14.60 1.66 27.51
C MET A 231 -14.03 0.26 27.79
N HIS A 232 -14.51 -0.74 27.05
CA HIS A 232 -14.06 -2.13 27.17
C HIS A 232 -12.98 -2.48 26.13
N PRO A 233 -12.10 -3.49 26.38
CA PRO A 233 -11.12 -3.93 25.38
C PRO A 233 -11.78 -4.40 24.07
N LEU A 234 -11.25 -3.99 22.92
CA LEU A 234 -11.81 -4.31 21.59
C LEU A 234 -12.03 -5.81 21.37
N ALA A 235 -11.08 -6.65 21.79
CA ALA A 235 -11.16 -8.10 21.67
C ALA A 235 -12.36 -8.72 22.44
N LYS A 236 -12.92 -8.01 23.42
CA LYS A 236 -14.07 -8.44 24.21
C LYS A 236 -15.38 -7.78 23.78
N CYS A 237 -15.33 -6.85 22.82
CA CYS A 237 -16.48 -6.08 22.34
C CYS A 237 -17.25 -6.82 21.25
N VAL A 238 -18.57 -6.68 21.21
CA VAL A 238 -19.43 -7.27 20.18
C VAL A 238 -19.07 -6.70 18.81
N ASP A 239 -18.86 -7.61 17.85
CA ASP A 239 -18.77 -7.26 16.43
C ASP A 239 -20.13 -7.50 15.76
N LEU A 240 -20.54 -6.57 14.94
CA LEU A 240 -21.71 -6.67 14.08
C LEU A 240 -21.37 -6.30 12.66
N ALA A 241 -22.12 -6.85 11.72
CA ALA A 241 -21.96 -6.63 10.31
C ALA A 241 -23.28 -6.10 9.73
N LEU A 242 -23.19 -5.00 9.00
CA LEU A 242 -24.26 -4.48 8.16
C LEU A 242 -24.05 -4.99 6.74
N VAL A 243 -25.05 -5.64 6.17
CA VAL A 243 -24.98 -6.31 4.87
C VAL A 243 -26.04 -5.76 3.93
N TRP A 244 -25.65 -5.43 2.72
CA TRP A 244 -26.53 -4.99 1.62
C TRP A 244 -26.40 -5.94 0.44
N GLY A 245 -27.46 -6.06 -0.37
CA GLY A 245 -27.48 -6.93 -1.55
C GLY A 245 -27.90 -8.38 -1.29
N ILE A 246 -28.33 -8.69 -0.07
CA ILE A 246 -28.93 -9.98 0.30
C ILE A 246 -30.36 -9.73 0.75
N SER A 247 -31.32 -10.37 0.10
CA SER A 247 -32.75 -10.27 0.39
C SER A 247 -33.25 -11.37 1.34
N GLY A 248 -32.46 -12.43 1.50
CA GLY A 248 -32.79 -13.52 2.41
C GLY A 248 -32.00 -14.78 2.09
N HIS A 249 -32.70 -15.89 2.21
CA HIS A 249 -32.06 -17.19 2.32
C HIS A 249 -32.90 -18.29 1.64
N ALA A 250 -32.27 -19.14 0.84
CA ALA A 250 -32.97 -20.25 0.17
C ALA A 250 -33.30 -21.37 1.18
N PRO A 251 -34.54 -21.91 1.19
CA PRO A 251 -34.89 -23.02 2.08
C PRO A 251 -34.07 -24.27 1.74
N GLY A 252 -33.43 -24.90 2.71
CA GLY A 252 -32.63 -26.12 2.51
C GLY A 252 -31.70 -26.47 3.67
N LYS A 253 -31.06 -27.65 3.60
CA LYS A 253 -30.06 -28.11 4.59
C LYS A 253 -28.78 -27.27 4.57
N GLU A 254 -28.40 -26.78 3.40
CA GLU A 254 -27.29 -25.85 3.25
C GLU A 254 -27.84 -24.49 2.83
N PRO A 255 -27.90 -23.55 3.78
CA PRO A 255 -28.41 -22.26 3.47
C PRO A 255 -27.52 -21.52 2.42
N ARG A 256 -28.05 -21.25 1.20
CA ARG A 256 -27.49 -20.30 0.20
C ARG A 256 -28.17 -18.90 0.17
N PRO A 257 -27.41 -17.80 0.18
CA PRO A 257 -27.96 -16.45 0.21
C PRO A 257 -28.79 -16.16 -1.06
N LEU A 258 -29.92 -15.49 -0.88
CA LEU A 258 -30.70 -14.93 -1.99
C LEU A 258 -30.22 -13.48 -2.19
N TYR A 259 -29.66 -13.19 -3.35
CA TYR A 259 -29.21 -11.86 -3.70
C TYR A 259 -30.40 -10.96 -4.07
N ASP A 260 -30.29 -9.67 -3.79
CA ASP A 260 -31.29 -8.68 -4.19
C ASP A 260 -30.94 -8.15 -5.58
N ASP A 261 -31.75 -8.47 -6.59
CA ASP A 261 -31.53 -8.04 -7.97
C ASP A 261 -31.54 -6.51 -8.12
N GLY A 262 -32.22 -5.80 -7.20
CA GLY A 262 -32.26 -4.34 -7.17
C GLY A 262 -31.02 -3.69 -6.57
N PHE A 263 -30.12 -4.45 -5.93
CA PHE A 263 -28.90 -3.91 -5.35
C PHE A 263 -27.88 -3.56 -6.43
N ASP A 264 -27.48 -2.29 -6.46
CA ASP A 264 -26.46 -1.80 -7.37
C ASP A 264 -25.45 -0.92 -6.64
N MET A 265 -24.26 -1.49 -6.39
CA MET A 265 -23.15 -0.77 -5.75
C MET A 265 -22.52 0.28 -6.67
N ALA A 266 -22.74 0.26 -7.99
CA ALA A 266 -22.23 1.30 -8.89
C ALA A 266 -23.09 2.59 -8.84
N SER A 267 -24.32 2.50 -8.34
CA SER A 267 -25.23 3.64 -8.20
C SER A 267 -24.76 4.61 -7.12
N SER A 268 -24.70 5.90 -7.47
CA SER A 268 -24.38 6.99 -6.54
C SER A 268 -25.32 7.07 -5.36
N VAL A 269 -26.60 6.78 -5.58
CA VAL A 269 -27.64 6.77 -4.55
C VAL A 269 -27.38 5.65 -3.54
N THR A 270 -27.02 4.46 -4.01
CA THR A 270 -26.72 3.30 -3.13
C THR A 270 -25.46 3.55 -2.31
N GLN A 271 -24.40 4.06 -2.93
CA GLN A 271 -23.14 4.35 -2.22
C GLN A 271 -23.32 5.42 -1.15
N ALA A 272 -23.99 6.52 -1.50
CA ALA A 272 -24.32 7.58 -0.56
C ALA A 272 -25.17 7.05 0.60
N TRP A 273 -26.15 6.19 0.31
CA TRP A 273 -27.01 5.58 1.32
C TRP A 273 -26.25 4.67 2.30
N ILE A 274 -25.32 3.84 1.80
CA ILE A 274 -24.48 2.97 2.65
C ILE A 274 -23.59 3.81 3.56
N LEU A 275 -22.90 4.81 3.01
CA LEU A 275 -22.03 5.69 3.77
C LEU A 275 -22.79 6.52 4.80
N ASP A 276 -23.95 7.07 4.43
CA ASP A 276 -24.83 7.78 5.35
C ASP A 276 -25.29 6.87 6.50
N THR A 277 -25.67 5.63 6.19
CA THR A 277 -26.06 4.64 7.22
C THR A 277 -24.92 4.36 8.20
N LEU A 278 -23.68 4.21 7.73
CA LEU A 278 -22.51 3.99 8.60
C LEU A 278 -22.18 5.23 9.44
N LYS A 279 -22.21 6.42 8.83
CA LYS A 279 -21.96 7.70 9.53
C LYS A 279 -23.04 7.96 10.59
N GLU A 280 -24.30 7.69 10.29
CA GLU A 280 -25.42 7.86 11.23
C GLU A 280 -25.34 6.86 12.39
N ALA A 281 -24.95 5.61 12.12
CA ALA A 281 -24.71 4.63 13.17
C ALA A 281 -23.63 5.12 14.15
N ARG A 282 -22.58 5.79 13.65
CA ARG A 282 -21.52 6.38 14.49
C ARG A 282 -21.94 7.62 15.26
N ARG A 283 -22.87 8.40 14.72
CA ARG A 283 -23.40 9.60 15.38
C ARG A 283 -24.40 9.28 16.48
N THR A 284 -25.05 8.12 16.42
CA THR A 284 -26.10 7.72 17.37
C THR A 284 -25.48 7.16 18.67
N PRO A 285 -25.52 7.90 19.80
CA PRO A 285 -24.81 7.49 21.01
C PRO A 285 -25.35 6.18 21.61
N ALA A 286 -26.65 5.93 21.44
CA ALA A 286 -27.33 4.72 21.92
C ALA A 286 -26.75 3.43 21.31
N LEU A 287 -26.15 3.51 20.11
CA LEU A 287 -25.58 2.35 19.41
C LEU A 287 -24.16 2.00 19.88
N ARG A 288 -23.51 2.90 20.62
CA ARG A 288 -22.20 2.69 21.29
C ARG A 288 -21.12 2.18 20.33
N THR A 289 -21.13 2.62 19.07
CA THR A 289 -20.09 2.26 18.09
C THR A 289 -18.72 2.73 18.53
N ARG A 290 -17.69 1.94 18.25
CA ARG A 290 -16.29 2.26 18.52
C ARG A 290 -15.70 3.12 17.41
N PRO A 291 -15.29 4.38 17.66
CA PRO A 291 -14.72 5.24 16.64
C PRO A 291 -13.37 4.75 16.13
N GLU A 292 -12.60 4.01 16.96
CA GLU A 292 -11.25 3.56 16.58
C GLU A 292 -11.25 2.46 15.50
N VAL A 293 -12.39 1.79 15.28
CA VAL A 293 -12.55 0.74 14.28
C VAL A 293 -13.36 1.27 13.11
N THR A 294 -12.67 1.62 12.03
CA THR A 294 -13.24 2.09 10.76
C THR A 294 -13.52 0.92 9.82
N SER A 295 -14.66 0.94 9.13
CA SER A 295 -14.98 -0.06 8.11
C SER A 295 -14.15 0.14 6.83
N TRP A 296 -14.05 -0.90 5.99
CA TRP A 296 -13.35 -0.77 4.72
C TRP A 296 -14.06 0.17 3.75
N ILE A 297 -15.40 0.25 3.79
CA ILE A 297 -16.20 1.13 2.92
C ILE A 297 -15.90 2.59 3.24
N GLU A 298 -15.83 2.95 4.52
CA GLU A 298 -15.44 4.30 4.95
C GLU A 298 -14.01 4.63 4.49
N ARG A 299 -13.06 3.71 4.69
CA ARG A 299 -11.68 3.90 4.23
C ARG A 299 -11.54 4.07 2.73
N VAL A 300 -12.29 3.31 1.95
CA VAL A 300 -12.29 3.45 0.49
C VAL A 300 -12.91 4.78 0.09
N SER A 301 -14.01 5.19 0.74
CA SER A 301 -14.61 6.51 0.53
C SER A 301 -13.61 7.64 0.77
N ASP A 302 -12.88 7.62 1.89
CA ASP A 302 -11.87 8.63 2.21
C ASP A 302 -10.76 8.70 1.14
N ILE A 303 -10.34 7.55 0.60
CA ILE A 303 -9.35 7.47 -0.48
C ILE A 303 -9.89 8.08 -1.78
N VAL A 304 -11.14 7.78 -2.13
CA VAL A 304 -11.77 8.30 -3.35
C VAL A 304 -12.00 9.81 -3.23
N GLU A 305 -12.46 10.29 -2.07
CA GLU A 305 -12.61 11.72 -1.78
C GLU A 305 -11.27 12.47 -1.88
N ALA A 306 -10.19 11.89 -1.34
CA ALA A 306 -8.85 12.49 -1.40
C ALA A 306 -8.26 12.59 -2.81
N ARG A 307 -8.71 11.76 -3.77
CA ARG A 307 -8.28 11.84 -5.18
C ARG A 307 -8.95 12.98 -5.95
N GLY A 308 -10.01 13.58 -5.41
CA GLY A 308 -10.83 14.58 -6.09
C GLY A 308 -11.78 13.97 -7.14
N PRO A 309 -12.74 14.75 -7.67
CA PRO A 309 -13.73 14.24 -8.62
C PRO A 309 -13.08 13.91 -9.97
N SER A 310 -13.12 12.64 -10.38
CA SER A 310 -12.69 12.20 -11.71
C SER A 310 -13.81 12.24 -12.76
N SER A 311 -15.06 12.51 -12.37
CA SER A 311 -16.23 12.57 -13.28
C SER A 311 -17.29 13.57 -12.83
N SER A 312 -18.20 13.92 -13.75
CA SER A 312 -19.35 14.81 -13.52
C SER A 312 -20.39 14.28 -12.52
N THR A 313 -20.21 13.08 -11.99
CA THR A 313 -21.09 12.39 -11.03
C THR A 313 -20.55 12.32 -9.60
N GLY A 314 -19.40 12.94 -9.30
CA GLY A 314 -18.80 12.95 -7.97
C GLY A 314 -17.88 11.74 -7.67
N PRO A 315 -17.28 11.67 -6.47
CA PRO A 315 -16.39 10.57 -6.07
C PRO A 315 -17.21 9.30 -5.81
N LEU A 316 -17.32 8.43 -6.82
CA LEU A 316 -17.98 7.13 -6.71
C LEU A 316 -16.93 6.03 -6.51
N ILE A 317 -17.23 5.08 -5.62
CA ILE A 317 -16.44 3.86 -5.43
C ILE A 317 -16.61 2.99 -6.68
N GLY A 318 -15.61 2.98 -7.55
CA GLY A 318 -15.61 2.11 -8.73
C GLY A 318 -15.22 0.67 -8.38
N GLU A 319 -15.53 -0.27 -9.27
CA GLU A 319 -15.06 -1.66 -9.17
C GLU A 319 -13.52 -1.72 -9.07
N GLN A 320 -12.82 -0.85 -9.81
CA GLN A 320 -11.37 -0.72 -9.77
C GLN A 320 -10.84 -0.22 -8.42
N ASP A 321 -11.58 0.63 -7.71
CA ASP A 321 -11.19 1.12 -6.38
C ASP A 321 -11.29 0.02 -5.33
N VAL A 322 -12.33 -0.82 -5.43
CA VAL A 322 -12.48 -2.03 -4.62
C VAL A 322 -11.32 -2.96 -4.92
N VAL A 323 -11.10 -3.34 -6.18
CA VAL A 323 -9.99 -4.23 -6.55
C VAL A 323 -8.65 -3.67 -6.05
N ALA A 324 -8.35 -2.40 -6.28
CA ALA A 324 -7.12 -1.75 -5.82
C ALA A 324 -6.98 -1.77 -4.30
N TYR A 325 -8.05 -1.48 -3.54
CA TYR A 325 -8.01 -1.48 -2.09
C TYR A 325 -7.73 -2.88 -1.50
N PHE A 326 -8.36 -3.91 -2.04
CA PHE A 326 -8.23 -5.28 -1.55
C PHE A 326 -6.94 -5.97 -2.02
N SER A 327 -6.46 -5.66 -3.24
CA SER A 327 -5.20 -6.19 -3.81
C SER A 327 -3.92 -5.50 -3.33
N ALA A 328 -4.02 -4.29 -2.76
CA ALA A 328 -2.84 -3.54 -2.30
C ALA A 328 -2.03 -4.22 -1.18
N ARG A 329 -2.61 -5.16 -0.42
CA ARG A 329 -1.91 -5.94 0.61
C ARG A 329 -2.55 -7.32 0.76
N GLU A 330 -1.74 -8.38 0.71
CA GLU A 330 -2.18 -9.77 0.81
C GLU A 330 -3.02 -10.04 2.07
N ASN A 331 -2.65 -9.45 3.21
CA ASN A 331 -3.41 -9.61 4.45
C ASN A 331 -4.84 -9.03 4.41
N ARG A 332 -5.13 -8.03 3.56
CA ARG A 332 -6.49 -7.45 3.45
C ARG A 332 -7.47 -8.43 2.83
N VAL A 333 -7.02 -9.25 1.88
CA VAL A 333 -7.83 -10.32 1.30
C VAL A 333 -8.19 -11.35 2.38
N ASN A 334 -7.26 -11.67 3.28
CA ASN A 334 -7.53 -12.60 4.38
C ASN A 334 -8.54 -12.05 5.39
N TRP A 335 -8.51 -10.75 5.70
CA TRP A 335 -9.43 -10.15 6.68
C TRP A 335 -10.81 -9.80 6.12
N TYR A 336 -10.85 -9.26 4.89
CA TYR A 336 -12.04 -8.66 4.30
C TYR A 336 -12.52 -9.39 3.04
N GLY A 337 -11.87 -10.45 2.57
CA GLY A 337 -12.23 -11.12 1.32
C GLY A 337 -13.65 -11.71 1.28
N LYS A 338 -14.27 -11.93 2.45
CA LYS A 338 -15.68 -12.34 2.58
C LYS A 338 -16.65 -11.17 2.78
N ASP A 339 -16.16 -9.94 2.72
CA ASP A 339 -16.96 -8.74 2.94
C ASP A 339 -17.54 -8.17 1.64
N VAL A 340 -17.14 -8.71 0.49
CA VAL A 340 -17.64 -8.32 -0.83
C VAL A 340 -17.92 -9.59 -1.61
N GLY A 341 -19.13 -9.70 -2.18
CA GLY A 341 -19.45 -10.71 -3.18
C GLY A 341 -19.40 -10.12 -4.57
N THR A 342 -18.83 -10.86 -5.52
CA THR A 342 -18.84 -10.50 -6.93
C THR A 342 -19.36 -11.66 -7.78
N THR A 343 -19.82 -11.36 -9.00
CA THR A 343 -20.28 -12.40 -9.94
C THR A 343 -19.13 -13.21 -10.55
N GLY A 344 -17.91 -12.67 -10.57
CA GLY A 344 -16.71 -13.31 -11.11
C GLY A 344 -15.79 -13.85 -10.02
N ASP A 345 -14.57 -14.21 -10.42
CA ASP A 345 -13.57 -14.73 -9.49
C ASP A 345 -13.03 -13.61 -8.58
N LYS A 346 -12.98 -13.88 -7.27
CA LYS A 346 -12.50 -12.96 -6.22
C LYS A 346 -13.27 -11.62 -6.17
N PHE A 347 -12.70 -10.58 -6.76
CA PHE A 347 -13.22 -9.21 -6.72
C PHE A 347 -13.57 -8.68 -8.12
N THR A 348 -13.79 -9.59 -9.08
CA THR A 348 -14.05 -9.23 -10.48
C THR A 348 -15.52 -9.37 -10.83
N GLY A 349 -16.03 -8.48 -11.68
CA GLY A 349 -17.43 -8.45 -12.10
C GLY A 349 -18.32 -7.66 -11.15
N ARG A 350 -19.63 -7.74 -11.39
CA ARG A 350 -20.62 -6.95 -10.64
C ARG A 350 -20.64 -7.36 -9.17
N ILE A 351 -20.65 -6.36 -8.29
CA ILE A 351 -20.79 -6.57 -6.86
C ILE A 351 -22.21 -7.02 -6.54
N THR A 352 -22.37 -8.19 -5.93
CA THR A 352 -23.66 -8.79 -5.59
C THR A 352 -24.08 -8.48 -4.15
N TYR A 353 -23.12 -8.34 -3.24
CA TYR A 353 -23.37 -7.89 -1.88
C TYR A 353 -22.14 -7.22 -1.30
N VAL A 354 -22.37 -6.35 -0.31
CA VAL A 354 -21.29 -5.76 0.50
C VAL A 354 -21.62 -5.90 1.98
N ARG A 355 -20.58 -6.09 2.77
CA ARG A 355 -20.64 -6.22 4.23
C ARG A 355 -19.69 -5.21 4.85
N SER A 356 -20.21 -4.41 5.76
CA SER A 356 -19.43 -3.49 6.58
C SER A 356 -19.43 -3.96 8.02
N ARG A 357 -18.24 -4.09 8.62
CA ARG A 357 -18.09 -4.52 10.02
C ARG A 357 -17.95 -3.33 10.94
N LEU A 358 -18.64 -3.37 12.06
CA LEU A 358 -18.62 -2.39 13.12
C LEU A 358 -18.39 -3.10 14.46
N THR A 359 -17.63 -2.47 15.35
CA THR A 359 -17.46 -2.94 16.73
C THR A 359 -18.17 -1.98 17.66
N ILE A 360 -18.89 -2.50 18.65
CA ILE A 360 -19.65 -1.70 19.63
C ILE A 360 -19.14 -1.94 21.06
N ASN A 361 -19.24 -0.93 21.91
CA ASN A 361 -18.79 -0.98 23.30
C ASN A 361 -19.75 -1.77 24.22
N VAL A 362 -20.03 -3.01 23.85
CA VAL A 362 -20.85 -3.99 24.58
C VAL A 362 -20.00 -5.26 24.71
N MET A 363 -19.86 -5.82 25.92
CA MET A 363 -19.05 -7.03 26.07
C MET A 363 -19.78 -8.26 25.54
N ARG A 364 -19.08 -9.13 24.81
CA ARG A 364 -19.61 -10.42 24.34
C ARG A 364 -19.95 -11.41 25.46
N THR A 365 -19.39 -11.18 26.65
CA THR A 365 -19.56 -12.05 27.84
C THR A 365 -20.67 -11.57 28.77
N TRP A 366 -21.39 -10.50 28.43
CA TRP A 366 -22.55 -10.11 29.22
C TRP A 366 -23.67 -11.13 29.05
N GLY A 367 -24.48 -11.34 30.10
CA GLY A 367 -25.66 -12.22 30.03
C GLY A 367 -26.72 -11.65 29.09
N ALA A 368 -27.57 -12.52 28.54
CA ALA A 368 -28.45 -12.15 27.44
C ALA A 368 -29.45 -11.03 27.78
N THR A 369 -29.96 -10.99 29.01
CA THR A 369 -30.87 -9.93 29.50
C THR A 369 -30.22 -8.55 29.53
N ARG A 370 -28.92 -8.47 29.78
CA ARG A 370 -28.15 -7.20 29.77
C ARG A 370 -27.80 -6.76 28.35
N MET A 371 -27.63 -7.72 27.44
CA MET A 371 -27.37 -7.45 26.03
C MET A 371 -28.62 -7.01 25.26
N GLU A 372 -29.79 -7.52 25.64
CA GLU A 372 -31.08 -7.27 25.00
C GLU A 372 -31.37 -5.78 24.66
N PRO A 373 -31.27 -4.81 25.59
CA PRO A 373 -31.58 -3.42 25.27
C PRO A 373 -30.64 -2.83 24.21
N HIS A 374 -29.41 -3.32 24.11
CA HIS A 374 -28.47 -2.89 23.07
C HIS A 374 -28.81 -3.50 21.71
N PHE A 375 -29.25 -4.77 21.69
CA PHE A 375 -29.76 -5.39 20.48
C PHE A 375 -31.01 -4.66 19.96
N GLU A 376 -31.96 -4.31 20.83
CA GLU A 376 -33.18 -3.62 20.44
C GLU A 376 -32.90 -2.20 19.91
N ALA A 377 -31.93 -1.49 20.47
CA ALA A 377 -31.49 -0.20 19.92
C ALA A 377 -30.94 -0.34 18.48
N TRP A 378 -30.14 -1.37 18.23
CA TRP A 378 -29.62 -1.67 16.90
C TRP A 378 -30.69 -2.15 15.92
N ARG A 379 -31.64 -2.96 16.41
CA ARG A 379 -32.80 -3.41 15.62
C ARG A 379 -33.66 -2.23 15.19
N ALA A 380 -34.01 -1.34 16.11
CA ALA A 380 -34.79 -0.14 15.82
C ALA A 380 -34.07 0.79 14.83
N PHE A 381 -32.74 0.91 14.96
CA PHE A 381 -31.93 1.63 13.98
C PHE A 381 -32.01 0.98 12.58
N VAL A 382 -31.82 -0.33 12.46
CA VAL A 382 -31.89 -1.05 11.18
C VAL A 382 -33.28 -0.94 10.55
N GLU A 383 -34.34 -1.08 11.35
CA GLU A 383 -35.72 -0.93 10.89
C GLU A 383 -36.00 0.49 10.39
N SER A 384 -35.53 1.53 11.10
CA SER A 384 -35.72 2.93 10.67
C SER A 384 -34.96 3.24 9.39
N ARG A 385 -33.73 2.74 9.24
CA ARG A 385 -32.97 2.85 7.98
C ARG A 385 -33.68 2.10 6.86
N ASN A 386 -34.14 0.87 7.08
CA ASN A 386 -34.84 0.09 6.06
C ASN A 386 -36.17 0.71 5.59
N ALA A 387 -36.85 1.48 6.44
CA ALA A 387 -38.05 2.23 6.05
C ALA A 387 -37.77 3.35 5.05
N LEU A 388 -36.56 3.91 5.06
CA LEU A 388 -36.10 5.01 4.20
C LEU A 388 -35.19 4.54 3.05
N ALA A 389 -34.94 3.23 2.96
CA ALA A 389 -33.96 2.68 2.04
C ALA A 389 -34.39 2.80 0.56
N PRO A 390 -33.50 3.25 -0.34
CA PRO A 390 -33.68 3.14 -1.78
C PRO A 390 -33.93 1.69 -2.23
N ARG A 391 -34.51 1.52 -3.41
CA ARG A 391 -34.78 0.18 -3.97
C ARG A 391 -33.47 -0.62 -4.05
N GLY A 392 -33.46 -1.82 -3.47
CA GLY A 392 -32.29 -2.71 -3.42
C GLY A 392 -31.23 -2.36 -2.37
N ALA A 393 -31.40 -1.30 -1.58
CA ALA A 393 -30.41 -0.82 -0.61
C ALA A 393 -30.82 -1.06 0.85
N LYS A 394 -31.68 -2.06 1.10
CA LYS A 394 -32.02 -2.51 2.47
C LYS A 394 -30.80 -3.14 3.13
N VAL A 395 -30.66 -2.89 4.43
CA VAL A 395 -29.57 -3.38 5.28
C VAL A 395 -30.05 -4.51 6.17
N LEU A 396 -29.24 -5.57 6.23
CA LEU A 396 -29.37 -6.66 7.19
C LEU A 396 -28.29 -6.50 8.26
N MET A 397 -28.66 -6.66 9.53
CA MET A 397 -27.71 -6.74 10.63
C MET A 397 -27.42 -8.20 10.95
N VAL A 398 -26.13 -8.55 11.07
CA VAL A 398 -25.66 -9.89 11.40
C VAL A 398 -24.64 -9.80 12.54
N SER A 399 -24.81 -10.59 13.58
CA SER A 399 -23.81 -10.76 14.65
C SER A 399 -23.99 -12.12 15.31
N GLU A 400 -22.87 -12.81 15.54
CA GLU A 400 -22.85 -14.08 16.28
C GLU A 400 -23.31 -13.89 17.73
N SER A 401 -22.90 -12.79 18.37
CA SER A 401 -23.28 -12.47 19.75
C SER A 401 -24.78 -12.24 19.88
N TRP A 402 -25.43 -11.59 18.90
CA TRP A 402 -26.88 -11.43 18.87
C TRP A 402 -27.62 -12.74 18.65
N SER A 403 -27.12 -13.61 17.77
CA SER A 403 -27.70 -14.94 17.57
C SER A 403 -27.62 -15.79 18.84
N SER A 404 -26.48 -15.79 19.53
CA SER A 404 -26.29 -16.50 20.80
C SER A 404 -27.23 -15.97 21.88
N MET A 405 -27.33 -14.64 22.01
CA MET A 405 -28.24 -13.97 22.94
C MET A 405 -29.70 -14.35 22.66
N ALA A 406 -30.14 -14.35 21.40
CA ALA A 406 -31.51 -14.66 21.02
C ALA A 406 -31.90 -16.11 21.38
N VAL A 407 -30.99 -17.06 21.20
CA VAL A 407 -31.19 -18.46 21.63
C VAL A 407 -31.34 -18.54 23.15
N GLU A 408 -30.46 -17.87 23.91
CA GLU A 408 -30.51 -17.86 25.38
C GLU A 408 -31.83 -17.25 25.89
N LEU A 409 -32.23 -16.07 25.39
CA LEU A 409 -33.51 -15.44 25.76
C LEU A 409 -34.71 -16.32 25.36
N GLY A 410 -34.64 -16.98 24.20
CA GLY A 410 -35.68 -17.91 23.75
C GLY A 410 -35.85 -19.08 24.72
N VAL A 411 -34.76 -19.68 25.19
CA VAL A 411 -34.77 -20.74 26.19
C VAL A 411 -35.31 -20.23 27.53
N LEU A 412 -34.88 -19.06 28.00
CA LEU A 412 -35.35 -18.48 29.26
C LEU A 412 -36.87 -18.21 29.23
N ARG A 413 -37.36 -17.54 28.17
CA ARG A 413 -38.77 -17.18 28.01
C ARG A 413 -39.66 -18.41 27.87
N SER A 414 -39.25 -19.37 27.05
CA SER A 414 -40.00 -20.62 26.86
C SER A 414 -40.05 -21.45 28.14
N THR A 415 -39.00 -21.44 28.95
CA THR A 415 -38.98 -22.14 30.26
C THR A 415 -39.96 -21.53 31.25
N VAL A 416 -40.00 -20.20 31.35
CA VAL A 416 -40.97 -19.50 32.23
C VAL A 416 -42.39 -19.79 31.77
N GLN A 417 -42.65 -19.70 30.46
CA GLN A 417 -43.97 -20.03 29.91
C GLN A 417 -44.34 -21.50 30.19
N ALA A 418 -43.43 -22.44 29.95
CA ALA A 418 -43.64 -23.86 30.21
C ALA A 418 -43.91 -24.13 31.70
N PHE A 419 -43.16 -23.51 32.60
CA PHE A 419 -43.36 -23.62 34.04
C PHE A 419 -44.75 -23.13 34.48
N VAL A 420 -45.16 -21.93 34.02
CA VAL A 420 -46.49 -21.38 34.33
C VAL A 420 -47.60 -22.29 33.79
N THR A 421 -47.45 -22.79 32.55
CA THR A 421 -48.43 -23.72 31.98
C THR A 421 -48.49 -25.04 32.74
N ALA A 422 -47.35 -25.59 33.16
CA ALA A 422 -47.29 -26.85 33.92
C ALA A 422 -47.96 -26.69 35.29
N VAL A 423 -47.64 -25.63 36.04
CA VAL A 423 -48.28 -25.34 37.33
C VAL A 423 -49.79 -25.16 37.18
N GLY A 424 -50.24 -24.46 36.13
CA GLY A 424 -51.67 -24.25 35.86
C GLY A 424 -52.41 -25.55 35.54
N VAL A 425 -51.84 -26.41 34.69
CA VAL A 425 -52.40 -27.72 34.36
C VAL A 425 -52.44 -28.63 35.59
N SER A 426 -51.37 -28.65 36.37
CA SER A 426 -51.28 -29.40 37.62
C SER A 426 -52.32 -28.95 38.65
N TRP A 427 -52.50 -27.64 38.84
CA TRP A 427 -53.53 -27.11 39.73
C TRP A 427 -54.92 -27.54 39.28
N ALA A 428 -55.22 -27.40 37.99
CA ALA A 428 -56.51 -27.83 37.42
C ALA A 428 -56.76 -29.33 37.63
N ALA A 429 -55.74 -30.17 37.44
CA ALA A 429 -55.85 -31.61 37.68
C ALA A 429 -56.16 -31.92 39.15
N VAL A 430 -55.45 -31.30 40.11
CA VAL A 430 -55.70 -31.52 41.54
C VAL A 430 -57.12 -31.06 41.92
N VAL A 431 -57.59 -29.93 41.40
CA VAL A 431 -58.99 -29.47 41.62
C VAL A 431 -60.00 -30.50 41.09
N LEU A 432 -59.77 -31.03 39.88
CA LEU A 432 -60.66 -32.02 39.27
C LEU A 432 -60.74 -33.32 40.07
N PHE A 433 -59.62 -33.83 40.58
CA PHE A 433 -59.60 -35.11 41.31
C PHE A 433 -60.00 -35.00 42.78
N THR A 434 -59.76 -33.87 43.44
CA THR A 434 -59.99 -33.71 44.88
C THR A 434 -61.30 -32.98 45.20
N GLY A 435 -61.88 -32.26 44.24
CA GLY A 435 -63.10 -31.47 44.40
C GLY A 435 -62.99 -30.30 45.37
N SER A 436 -61.79 -29.98 45.88
CA SER A 436 -61.60 -28.92 46.88
C SER A 436 -60.49 -27.94 46.50
N LEU A 437 -60.86 -26.66 46.43
CA LEU A 437 -59.94 -25.56 46.11
C LEU A 437 -58.84 -25.36 47.18
N PRO A 438 -59.11 -25.48 48.50
CA PRO A 438 -58.09 -25.29 49.53
C PRO A 438 -56.97 -26.35 49.47
N LEU A 439 -57.32 -27.62 49.24
CA LEU A 439 -56.32 -28.68 49.14
C LEU A 439 -55.50 -28.56 47.86
N ALA A 440 -56.12 -28.19 46.73
CA ALA A 440 -55.41 -27.92 45.49
C ALA A 440 -54.42 -26.75 45.62
N PHE A 441 -54.80 -25.68 46.34
CA PHE A 441 -53.88 -24.59 46.63
C PHE A 441 -52.72 -25.05 47.52
N ALA A 442 -52.98 -25.81 48.58
CA ALA A 442 -51.95 -26.32 49.48
C ALA A 442 -50.94 -27.24 48.76
N ALA A 443 -51.42 -28.15 47.90
CA ALA A 443 -50.58 -29.05 47.12
C ALA A 443 -49.64 -28.30 46.15
N ILE A 444 -50.18 -27.31 45.43
CA ILE A 444 -49.41 -26.53 44.47
C ILE A 444 -48.45 -25.57 45.20
N ALA A 445 -48.88 -24.93 46.28
CA ALA A 445 -48.01 -24.09 47.10
C ALA A 445 -46.83 -24.89 47.69
N GLY A 446 -47.09 -26.11 48.16
CA GLY A 446 -46.05 -27.03 48.62
C GLY A 446 -45.05 -27.37 47.51
N THR A 447 -45.55 -27.76 46.34
CA THR A 447 -44.69 -28.10 45.19
C THR A 447 -43.83 -26.91 44.74
N VAL A 448 -44.43 -25.72 44.60
CA VAL A 448 -43.70 -24.49 44.21
C VAL A 448 -42.66 -24.12 45.25
N LEU A 449 -42.94 -24.27 46.55
CA LEU A 449 -41.99 -24.02 47.62
C LEU A 449 -40.80 -24.99 47.58
N THR A 450 -41.03 -26.28 47.33
CA THR A 450 -39.97 -27.27 47.13
C THR A 450 -39.09 -26.92 45.94
N ILE A 451 -39.70 -26.51 44.82
CA ILE A 451 -38.95 -26.08 43.63
C ILE A 451 -38.14 -24.81 43.91
N ALA A 452 -38.73 -23.83 44.62
CA ALA A 452 -38.05 -22.59 44.96
C ALA A 452 -36.83 -22.82 45.87
N THR A 453 -36.93 -23.72 46.84
CA THR A 453 -35.80 -24.07 47.73
C THR A 453 -34.70 -24.81 46.99
N LEU A 454 -35.05 -25.75 46.08
CA LEU A 454 -34.07 -26.41 45.21
C LEU A 454 -33.38 -25.42 44.26
N MET A 455 -34.13 -24.49 43.67
CA MET A 455 -33.58 -23.44 42.81
C MET A 455 -32.65 -22.50 43.59
N PHE A 456 -33.02 -22.13 44.82
CA PHE A 456 -32.15 -21.33 45.69
C PHE A 456 -30.84 -22.05 46.01
N LEU A 457 -30.89 -23.36 46.29
CA LEU A 457 -29.69 -24.17 46.52
C LEU A 457 -28.78 -24.17 45.28
N VAL A 458 -29.35 -24.42 44.10
CA VAL A 458 -28.59 -24.49 42.84
C VAL A 458 -27.96 -23.15 42.48
N LEU A 459 -28.71 -22.05 42.56
CA LEU A 459 -28.23 -20.73 42.14
C LEU A 459 -27.33 -20.06 43.18
N SER A 460 -27.68 -20.15 44.47
CA SER A 460 -26.98 -19.40 45.54
C SER A 460 -25.85 -20.18 46.18
N VAL A 461 -26.05 -21.48 46.44
CA VAL A 461 -25.08 -22.32 47.17
C VAL A 461 -24.11 -22.98 46.20
N LEU A 462 -24.63 -23.65 45.16
CA LEU A 462 -23.80 -24.32 44.16
C LEU A 462 -23.24 -23.36 43.10
N ARG A 463 -23.76 -22.13 43.04
CA ARG A 463 -23.36 -21.08 42.08
C ARG A 463 -23.37 -21.56 40.62
N TRP A 464 -24.33 -22.41 40.29
CA TRP A 464 -24.53 -22.84 38.91
C TRP A 464 -25.31 -21.76 38.15
N GLU A 465 -24.83 -21.43 36.95
CA GLU A 465 -25.57 -20.53 36.07
C GLU A 465 -26.85 -21.20 35.56
N PHE A 466 -27.92 -20.42 35.43
CA PHE A 466 -29.18 -20.93 34.94
C PHE A 466 -29.11 -21.14 33.42
N GLY A 467 -28.92 -22.39 33.02
CA GLY A 467 -28.82 -22.80 31.62
C GLY A 467 -29.99 -23.67 31.17
N ALA A 468 -29.84 -24.23 29.96
CA ALA A 468 -30.85 -25.07 29.32
C ALA A 468 -31.20 -26.35 30.11
N VAL A 469 -30.23 -26.93 30.84
CA VAL A 469 -30.46 -28.15 31.64
C VAL A 469 -31.30 -27.84 32.88
N GLN A 470 -31.00 -26.76 33.59
CA GLN A 470 -31.76 -26.30 34.75
C GLN A 470 -33.18 -25.92 34.33
N ALA A 471 -33.33 -25.29 33.17
CA ALA A 471 -34.63 -24.99 32.56
C ALA A 471 -35.50 -26.24 32.32
N MET A 472 -34.96 -27.27 31.67
CA MET A 472 -35.68 -28.55 31.45
C MET A 472 -35.95 -29.30 32.75
N GLY A 473 -35.02 -29.23 33.71
CA GLY A 473 -35.20 -29.80 35.05
C GLY A 473 -36.36 -29.15 35.77
N LEU A 474 -36.44 -27.82 35.76
CA LEU A 474 -37.46 -27.03 36.45
C LEU A 474 -38.88 -27.44 36.03
N THR A 475 -39.13 -27.61 34.73
CA THR A 475 -40.44 -28.04 34.21
C THR A 475 -40.76 -29.49 34.58
N THR A 476 -39.75 -30.37 34.57
CA THR A 476 -39.92 -31.79 34.92
C THR A 476 -40.24 -31.98 36.40
N PHE A 477 -39.61 -31.19 37.28
CA PHE A 477 -39.84 -31.25 38.73
C PHE A 477 -41.26 -30.83 39.14
N VAL A 478 -41.92 -29.94 38.38
CA VAL A 478 -43.34 -29.63 38.60
C VAL A 478 -44.20 -30.88 38.45
N GLY A 479 -44.01 -31.64 37.36
CA GLY A 479 -44.77 -32.87 37.11
C GLY A 479 -44.56 -33.93 38.19
N LEU A 480 -43.29 -34.19 38.55
CA LEU A 480 -42.95 -35.20 39.57
C LEU A 480 -43.40 -34.79 40.98
N GLY A 481 -43.30 -33.50 41.34
CA GLY A 481 -43.67 -33.02 42.67
C GLY A 481 -45.18 -33.00 42.93
N VAL A 482 -45.97 -32.73 41.88
CA VAL A 482 -47.45 -32.72 41.98
C VAL A 482 -48.00 -34.13 42.16
N ASP A 483 -47.40 -35.14 41.55
CA ASP A 483 -47.85 -36.54 41.66
C ASP A 483 -47.89 -37.02 43.12
N TYR A 484 -46.79 -36.78 43.86
CA TYR A 484 -46.72 -37.07 45.29
C TYR A 484 -47.78 -36.31 46.09
N SER A 485 -47.93 -35.02 45.81
CA SER A 485 -48.89 -34.16 46.51
C SER A 485 -50.33 -34.58 46.24
N LEU A 486 -50.63 -35.03 45.01
CA LEU A 486 -51.95 -35.50 44.61
C LEU A 486 -52.31 -36.80 45.32
N HIS A 487 -51.38 -37.77 45.38
CA HIS A 487 -51.60 -39.01 46.13
C HIS A 487 -51.81 -38.78 47.62
N LEU A 488 -51.09 -37.82 48.22
CA LEU A 488 -51.25 -37.48 49.63
C LEU A 488 -52.58 -36.77 49.92
N VAL A 489 -53.05 -35.90 49.02
CA VAL A 489 -54.33 -35.19 49.19
C VAL A 489 -55.53 -36.09 48.91
N HIS A 490 -55.36 -37.11 48.06
CA HIS A 490 -56.41 -38.09 47.76
C HIS A 490 -56.58 -39.12 48.87
N ALA A 491 -55.48 -39.54 49.50
CA ALA A 491 -55.47 -40.45 50.64
C ALA A 491 -56.04 -39.77 51.91
#